data_AF-A0A2D1V8C3-F1
#
_entry.id   AF-A0A2D1V8C3-F1
#
_cell.length_a   1.000
_cell.length_b   1.000
_cell.length_c   1.000
_cell.angle_alpha   90.00
_cell.angle_beta   90.00
_cell.angle_gamma   90.00
#
_symmetry.space_group_name_H-M   'P 1'
#
loop_
_entity.id
_entity.type
_entity.pdbx_description
1 polymer ?
#
loop_
_entity_poly.entity_id
_entity_poly.type
_entity_poly.pdbx_seq_one_letter_code
_entity_poly.pdbx_strand_id
1 'polypeptide(L)'
;KMTHANGILYCMNYSPFSVLAYDLEQRMWSKIQAPMRRFLRSPNLVECRGRLVMVAAVQKSKLNVPKSVRIWGLQDSRTGWVELERMPQSLYDEFMKVCDQETFSCIAHGNIILISCSKSSDMLTYDMYHKLWSWVPRCPFVHAT
;
A
#
# COMPACT_ATOMS: atom_id res chain seq x y z
N LYS A 1 4.90 -1.83 -9.20
CA LYS A 1 5.73 -0.98 -8.30
C LYS A 1 6.79 -1.81 -7.60
N MET A 2 7.96 -1.24 -7.34
CA MET A 2 9.14 -1.91 -6.77
C MET A 2 9.60 -1.19 -5.49
N THR A 3 10.17 -1.95 -4.56
CA THR A 3 10.83 -1.42 -3.37
C THR A 3 11.98 -2.34 -2.95
N HIS A 4 12.86 -1.87 -2.08
CA HIS A 4 13.96 -2.64 -1.50
C HIS A 4 13.74 -2.73 0.01
N ALA A 5 13.87 -3.93 0.59
CA ALA A 5 13.89 -4.10 2.03
C ALA A 5 14.82 -5.26 2.42
N ASN A 6 15.68 -5.04 3.41
CA ASN A 6 16.56 -6.06 4.00
C ASN A 6 17.35 -6.89 2.97
N GLY A 7 17.96 -6.24 1.98
CA GLY A 7 18.78 -6.92 0.96
C GLY A 7 17.99 -7.58 -0.17
N ILE A 8 16.66 -7.41 -0.20
CA ILE A 8 15.79 -8.02 -1.20
C ILE A 8 15.13 -6.92 -2.04
N LEU A 9 15.18 -7.06 -3.37
CA LEU A 9 14.40 -6.26 -4.30
C LEU A 9 13.03 -6.92 -4.52
N TYR A 10 11.96 -6.19 -4.24
CA TYR A 10 10.60 -6.67 -4.40
C TYR A 10 9.88 -5.93 -5.51
N CYS A 11 9.16 -6.63 -6.38
CA CYS A 11 8.28 -6.01 -7.35
C CYS A 11 6.92 -6.71 -7.44
N MET A 12 5.87 -5.92 -7.68
CA MET A 12 4.54 -6.46 -7.95
C MET A 12 4.47 -7.09 -9.34
N ASN A 13 4.00 -8.33 -9.40
CA ASN A 13 3.46 -8.95 -10.60
C ASN A 13 1.93 -8.85 -10.56
N TYR A 14 1.30 -8.48 -11.68
CA TYR A 14 -0.13 -8.14 -11.74
C TYR A 14 -0.99 -9.25 -12.37
N SER A 15 -0.38 -10.26 -13.02
CA SER A 15 -1.08 -11.30 -13.77
C SER A 15 -0.51 -12.70 -13.48
N PRO A 16 -0.99 -13.39 -12.43
CA PRO A 16 -1.86 -12.92 -11.35
C PRO A 16 -1.09 -12.13 -10.28
N PHE A 17 -1.83 -11.40 -9.44
CA PHE A 17 -1.25 -10.66 -8.32
C PHE A 17 -0.34 -11.53 -7.44
N SER A 18 0.94 -11.17 -7.42
CA SER A 18 2.00 -11.79 -6.61
C SER A 18 3.13 -10.79 -6.40
N VAL A 19 4.01 -11.06 -5.43
CA VAL A 19 5.25 -10.31 -5.25
C VAL A 19 6.40 -11.18 -5.70
N LEU A 20 7.22 -10.67 -6.61
CA LEU A 20 8.50 -11.27 -6.95
C LEU A 20 9.55 -10.68 -6.02
N ALA A 21 10.42 -11.53 -5.50
CA ALA A 21 11.47 -11.17 -4.57
C ALA A 21 12.80 -11.65 -5.14
N TYR A 22 13.73 -10.73 -5.35
CA TYR A 22 15.08 -11.02 -5.79
C TYR A 22 16.06 -10.77 -4.66
N ASP A 23 16.69 -11.84 -4.20
CA ASP A 23 17.73 -11.78 -3.19
C ASP A 23 19.03 -11.27 -3.83
N LEU A 24 19.53 -10.12 -3.36
CA LEU A 24 20.72 -9.48 -3.92
C LEU A 24 22.01 -10.26 -3.61
N GLU A 25 22.04 -10.99 -2.51
CA GLU A 25 23.20 -11.77 -2.08
C GLU A 25 23.19 -13.13 -2.77
N GLN A 26 22.09 -13.86 -2.68
CA GLN A 26 21.95 -15.21 -3.25
C GLN A 26 21.73 -15.19 -4.77
N ARG A 27 21.40 -14.02 -5.34
CA ARG A 27 21.06 -13.84 -6.77
C ARG A 27 19.88 -14.72 -7.23
N MET A 28 18.98 -15.05 -6.31
CA MET A 28 17.86 -15.94 -6.56
C MET A 28 16.53 -15.19 -6.59
N TRP A 29 15.66 -15.60 -7.51
CA TRP A 29 14.28 -15.15 -7.54
C TRP A 29 13.38 -16.11 -6.76
N SER A 30 12.42 -15.53 -6.04
CA SER A 30 11.33 -16.25 -5.41
C SER A 30 10.00 -15.53 -5.64
N LYS A 31 8.91 -16.26 -5.45
CA LYS A 31 7.55 -15.74 -5.65
C LYS A 31 6.75 -15.89 -4.38
N ILE A 32 6.18 -14.77 -3.93
CA ILE A 32 5.33 -14.68 -2.74
C ILE A 32 3.91 -14.40 -3.21
N GLN A 33 2.95 -15.18 -2.71
CA GLN A 33 1.53 -14.95 -3.02
C GLN A 33 1.07 -13.63 -2.41
N ALA A 34 0.35 -12.81 -3.19
CA ALA A 34 -0.21 -11.57 -2.66
C ALA A 34 -1.40 -11.86 -1.72
N PRO A 35 -1.59 -11.07 -0.65
CA PRO A 35 -2.78 -11.17 0.17
C PRO A 35 -4.01 -10.82 -0.66
N MET A 36 -5.13 -11.50 -0.44
CA MET A 36 -6.40 -11.20 -1.13
C MET A 36 -6.28 -11.06 -2.67
N ARG A 37 -5.36 -11.81 -3.31
CA ARG A 37 -4.94 -11.70 -4.73
C ARG A 37 -6.03 -11.58 -5.82
N ARG A 38 -7.31 -11.85 -5.51
CA ARG A 38 -8.44 -11.69 -6.45
C ARG A 38 -9.21 -10.37 -6.27
N PHE A 39 -8.87 -9.58 -5.26
CA PHE A 39 -9.64 -8.41 -4.80
C PHE A 39 -8.79 -7.15 -4.70
N LEU A 40 -7.48 -7.24 -4.99
CA LEU A 40 -6.57 -6.10 -4.92
C LEU A 40 -6.82 -5.12 -6.06
N ARG A 41 -6.79 -3.83 -5.71
CA ARG A 41 -6.74 -2.68 -6.61
C ARG A 41 -5.60 -1.78 -6.16
N SER A 42 -4.86 -1.25 -7.14
CA SER A 42 -3.75 -0.32 -6.88
C SER A 42 -2.73 -0.82 -5.84
N PRO A 43 -2.22 -2.07 -5.92
CA PRO A 43 -1.25 -2.54 -4.93
C PRO A 43 0.08 -1.78 -5.07
N ASN A 44 0.53 -1.27 -3.94
CA ASN A 44 1.79 -0.56 -3.75
C ASN A 44 2.65 -1.38 -2.78
N LEU A 45 3.92 -1.54 -3.10
CA LEU A 45 4.92 -2.10 -2.19
C LEU A 45 5.79 -0.94 -1.70
N VAL A 46 5.99 -0.87 -0.40
CA VAL A 46 6.85 0.12 0.26
C VAL A 46 7.68 -0.58 1.33
N GLU A 47 8.86 -0.05 1.61
CA GLU A 47 9.63 -0.40 2.79
C GLU A 47 9.18 0.54 3.92
N CYS A 48 8.84 -0.02 5.07
CA CYS A 48 8.56 0.78 6.26
C CYS A 48 9.01 0.03 7.52
N ARG A 49 9.88 0.67 8.31
CA ARG A 49 10.46 0.14 9.56
C ARG A 49 11.23 -1.18 9.39
N GLY A 50 12.04 -1.28 8.35
CA GLY A 50 12.82 -2.47 8.00
C GLY A 50 11.96 -3.62 7.48
N ARG A 51 10.76 -3.36 6.94
CA ARG A 51 9.81 -4.41 6.54
C ARG A 51 9.17 -4.11 5.20
N LEU A 52 8.97 -5.15 4.39
CA LEU A 52 8.12 -5.06 3.21
C LEU A 52 6.65 -4.92 3.62
N VAL A 53 6.04 -3.82 3.18
CA VAL A 53 4.63 -3.50 3.40
C VAL A 53 3.90 -3.40 2.07
N MET A 54 2.71 -3.97 2.00
CA MET A 54 1.77 -3.80 0.90
C MET A 54 0.63 -2.90 1.32
N VAL A 55 0.31 -1.90 0.49
CA VAL A 55 -0.87 -1.05 0.63
C VAL A 55 -1.73 -1.22 -0.62
N ALA A 56 -3.01 -1.54 -0.46
CA ALA A 56 -3.91 -1.71 -1.59
C ALA A 56 -5.36 -1.41 -1.21
N ALA A 57 -6.15 -0.97 -2.21
CA ALA A 57 -7.59 -1.04 -2.10
C ALA A 57 -8.04 -2.49 -2.26
N VAL A 58 -9.06 -2.87 -1.50
CA VAL A 58 -9.75 -4.15 -1.59
C VAL A 58 -11.16 -3.89 -2.05
N GLN A 59 -11.56 -4.51 -3.15
CA GLN A 59 -12.93 -4.46 -3.65
C GLN A 59 -13.37 -5.85 -4.09
N LYS A 60 -14.61 -6.21 -3.73
CA LYS A 60 -15.23 -7.47 -4.15
C LYS A 60 -16.62 -7.21 -4.70
N SER A 61 -16.83 -7.53 -5.97
CA SER A 61 -18.07 -7.19 -6.67
C SER A 61 -19.26 -8.11 -6.35
N LYS A 62 -19.03 -9.32 -5.80
CA LYS A 62 -20.08 -10.35 -5.63
C LYS A 62 -20.22 -10.96 -4.23
N LEU A 63 -19.44 -10.49 -3.27
CA LEU A 63 -19.51 -10.95 -1.87
C LEU A 63 -19.30 -9.72 -1.00
N ASN A 64 -20.04 -9.61 0.11
CA ASN A 64 -20.11 -8.47 1.05
C ASN A 64 -18.77 -8.17 1.77
N VAL A 65 -17.66 -8.07 1.04
CA VAL A 65 -16.38 -7.61 1.58
C VAL A 65 -16.39 -6.08 1.48
N PRO A 66 -16.30 -5.38 2.62
CA PRO A 66 -16.29 -3.92 2.63
C PRO A 66 -15.11 -3.38 1.80
N LYS A 67 -15.43 -2.40 0.95
CA LYS A 67 -14.42 -1.62 0.24
C LYS A 67 -13.55 -0.91 1.26
N SER A 68 -12.24 -1.09 1.17
CA SER A 68 -11.29 -0.53 2.14
C SER A 68 -9.91 -0.40 1.53
N VAL A 69 -9.12 0.56 1.99
CA VAL A 69 -7.65 0.53 1.85
C VAL A 69 -7.10 -0.25 3.04
N ARG A 70 -6.20 -1.19 2.77
CA ARG A 70 -5.60 -2.04 3.80
C ARG A 70 -4.09 -2.09 3.67
N ILE A 71 -3.45 -2.35 4.80
CA ILE A 71 -2.01 -2.42 4.95
C ILE A 71 -1.65 -3.82 5.45
N TRP A 72 -0.74 -4.50 4.75
CA TRP A 72 -0.19 -5.79 5.16
C TRP A 72 1.33 -5.74 5.28
N GLY A 73 1.88 -6.40 6.28
CA GLY A 73 3.31 -6.63 6.39
C GLY A 73 3.66 -8.07 6.00
N LEU A 74 4.76 -8.25 5.27
CA LEU A 74 5.29 -9.58 4.99
C LEU A 74 5.83 -10.20 6.28
N GLN A 75 5.45 -11.43 6.61
CA GLN A 75 6.00 -12.15 7.78
C GLN A 75 7.52 -12.37 7.62
N ASP A 76 8.24 -12.52 8.74
CA ASP A 76 9.70 -12.75 8.73
C ASP A 76 10.07 -14.06 8.01
N SER A 77 9.17 -15.05 8.05
CA SER A 77 9.26 -16.29 7.26
C SER A 77 9.26 -16.05 5.75
N ARG A 78 8.82 -14.87 5.30
CA ARG A 78 8.64 -14.47 3.89
C ARG A 78 7.65 -15.36 3.11
N THR A 79 6.87 -16.19 3.80
CA THR A 79 5.89 -17.11 3.18
C THR A 79 4.47 -16.57 3.18
N GLY A 80 4.18 -15.52 3.95
CA GLY A 80 2.82 -15.01 4.13
C GLY A 80 2.76 -13.56 4.57
N TRP A 81 1.53 -13.05 4.67
CA TRP A 81 1.22 -11.65 5.00
C TRP A 81 0.35 -11.59 6.25
N VAL A 82 0.59 -10.57 7.07
CA VAL A 82 -0.28 -10.21 8.20
C VAL A 82 -0.92 -8.88 7.89
N GLU A 83 -2.25 -8.80 8.01
CA GLU A 83 -2.96 -7.53 7.91
C GLU A 83 -2.66 -6.70 9.17
N LEU A 84 -2.09 -5.52 8.97
CA LEU A 84 -1.63 -4.64 10.03
C LEU A 84 -2.65 -3.56 10.35
N GLU A 85 -3.35 -3.07 9.33
CA GLU A 85 -4.34 -2.00 9.47
C GLU A 85 -5.38 -2.01 8.34
N ARG A 86 -6.58 -1.52 8.64
CA ARG A 86 -7.64 -1.17 7.69
C ARG A 86 -8.03 0.29 7.87
N MET A 87 -8.02 1.05 6.78
CA MET A 87 -8.53 2.41 6.80
C MET A 87 -9.98 2.45 7.32
N PRO A 88 -10.31 3.32 8.29
CA PRO A 88 -11.69 3.50 8.76
C PRO A 88 -12.64 3.80 7.60
N GLN A 89 -13.86 3.25 7.64
CA GLN A 89 -14.78 3.33 6.50
C GLN A 89 -15.14 4.78 6.10
N SER A 90 -15.39 5.64 7.09
CA SER A 90 -15.67 7.07 6.83
C SER A 90 -14.53 7.75 6.09
N LEU A 91 -13.29 7.51 6.52
CA LEU A 91 -12.10 8.05 5.88
C LEU A 91 -11.90 7.47 4.46
N TYR A 92 -12.17 6.18 4.27
CA TYR A 92 -12.15 5.56 2.95
C TYR A 92 -13.15 6.23 2.01
N ASP A 93 -14.38 6.47 2.46
CA ASP A 93 -15.42 7.07 1.62
C ASP A 93 -15.06 8.51 1.23
N GLU A 94 -14.42 9.28 2.11
CA GLU A 94 -13.86 10.60 1.81
C GLU A 94 -12.69 10.52 0.84
N PHE A 95 -11.72 9.64 1.12
CA PHE A 95 -10.52 9.47 0.30
C PHE A 95 -10.87 9.07 -1.14
N MET A 96 -11.83 8.17 -1.33
CA MET A 96 -12.22 7.74 -2.67
C MET A 96 -12.94 8.84 -3.47
N LYS A 97 -13.60 9.80 -2.81
CA LYS A 97 -14.12 11.01 -3.49
C LYS A 97 -12.98 11.89 -3.97
N VAL A 98 -11.99 12.13 -3.12
CA VAL A 98 -10.78 12.91 -3.46
C VAL A 98 -10.00 12.28 -4.61
N CYS A 99 -9.93 10.95 -4.65
CA CYS A 99 -9.24 10.23 -5.70
C CYS A 99 -10.04 10.10 -7.00
N ASP A 100 -11.28 10.59 -7.08
CA ASP A 100 -12.15 10.43 -8.25
C ASP A 100 -12.24 8.96 -8.73
N GLN A 101 -12.25 8.03 -7.76
CA GLN A 101 -12.18 6.57 -8.00
C GLN A 101 -10.95 6.06 -8.79
N GLU A 102 -9.92 6.88 -8.99
CA GLU A 102 -8.66 6.53 -9.65
C GLU A 102 -7.75 5.65 -8.79
N THR A 103 -6.68 5.16 -9.42
CA THR A 103 -5.63 4.44 -8.71
C THR A 103 -4.79 5.38 -7.85
N PHE A 104 -4.40 4.92 -6.65
CA PHE A 104 -3.50 5.66 -5.77
C PHE A 104 -2.07 5.10 -5.79
N SER A 105 -1.16 5.93 -5.33
CA SER A 105 0.25 5.64 -5.15
C SER A 105 0.66 5.77 -3.69
N CYS A 106 1.61 4.96 -3.24
CA CYS A 106 2.21 5.08 -1.92
C CYS A 106 3.73 5.23 -2.01
N ILE A 107 4.25 6.00 -1.06
CA ILE A 107 5.66 6.01 -0.67
C ILE A 107 5.73 5.86 0.85
N ALA A 108 6.87 5.46 1.38
CA ALA A 108 7.06 5.39 2.82
C ALA A 108 8.48 5.77 3.21
N HIS A 109 8.62 6.30 4.42
CA HIS A 109 9.90 6.62 5.04
C HIS A 109 9.76 6.56 6.56
N GLY A 110 10.70 5.90 7.24
CA GLY A 110 10.63 5.70 8.68
C GLY A 110 9.36 4.93 9.06
N ASN A 111 8.48 5.56 9.84
CA ASN A 111 7.19 5.02 10.29
C ASN A 111 5.98 5.56 9.50
N ILE A 112 6.19 6.44 8.51
CA ILE A 112 5.10 7.09 7.78
C ILE A 112 4.93 6.47 6.41
N ILE A 113 3.69 6.12 6.08
CA ILE A 113 3.25 5.76 4.73
C ILE A 113 2.42 6.93 4.21
N LEU A 114 2.84 7.53 3.09
CA LEU A 114 2.09 8.56 2.38
C LEU A 114 1.30 7.91 1.24
N ILE A 115 0.03 8.28 1.09
CA ILE A 115 -0.88 7.82 0.03
C ILE A 115 -1.36 9.04 -0.74
N SER A 116 -1.18 9.02 -2.06
CA SER A 116 -1.56 10.10 -2.97
C SER A 116 -2.31 9.59 -4.19
N CYS A 117 -3.16 10.45 -4.75
CA CYS A 117 -3.92 10.19 -5.97
C CYS A 117 -3.43 11.12 -7.08
N SER A 118 -3.33 10.62 -8.32
CA SER A 118 -2.68 11.34 -9.42
C SER A 118 -3.37 12.66 -9.79
N LYS A 119 -4.68 12.78 -9.55
CA LYS A 119 -5.49 13.95 -9.88
C LYS A 119 -5.77 14.87 -8.69
N SER A 120 -5.17 14.63 -7.52
CA SER A 120 -5.40 15.43 -6.32
C SER A 120 -4.09 15.79 -5.62
N SER A 121 -4.03 17.01 -5.08
CA SER A 121 -2.95 17.46 -4.19
C SER A 121 -3.19 17.07 -2.73
N ASP A 122 -4.41 16.64 -2.38
CA ASP A 122 -4.72 16.12 -1.05
C ASP A 122 -4.13 14.72 -0.88
N MET A 123 -3.46 14.49 0.24
CA MET A 123 -2.75 13.24 0.54
C MET A 123 -3.11 12.76 1.95
N LEU A 124 -3.05 11.45 2.14
CA LEU A 124 -3.18 10.82 3.46
C LEU A 124 -1.84 10.28 3.93
N THR A 125 -1.60 10.34 5.23
CA THR A 125 -0.54 9.57 5.88
C THR A 125 -1.14 8.52 6.80
N TYR A 126 -0.43 7.41 6.92
CA TYR A 126 -0.58 6.47 8.03
C TYR A 126 0.72 6.39 8.82
N ASP A 127 0.64 6.68 10.11
CA ASP A 127 1.72 6.48 11.06
C ASP A 127 1.67 5.05 11.61
N MET A 128 2.63 4.22 11.24
CA MET A 128 2.74 2.81 11.66
C MET A 128 3.06 2.63 13.15
N TYR A 129 3.62 3.65 13.81
CA TYR A 129 3.93 3.60 15.24
C TYR A 129 2.71 4.00 16.07
N HIS A 130 2.12 5.16 15.78
CA HIS A 130 0.93 5.67 16.48
C HIS A 130 -0.38 5.04 16.01
N LYS A 131 -0.36 4.28 14.92
CA LYS A 131 -1.52 3.69 14.25
C LYS A 131 -2.58 4.73 13.89
N LEU A 132 -2.12 5.86 13.35
CA LEU A 132 -2.95 7.02 13.09
C LEU A 132 -3.03 7.30 11.59
N TRP A 133 -4.25 7.43 11.10
CA TRP A 133 -4.53 8.01 9.79
C TRP A 133 -4.73 9.52 9.92
N SER A 134 -4.13 10.29 9.03
CA SER A 134 -4.28 11.74 9.02
C SER A 134 -4.20 12.31 7.61
N TRP A 135 -5.01 13.32 7.33
CA TRP A 135 -4.84 14.16 6.15
C TRP A 135 -3.57 15.00 6.28
N VAL A 136 -2.79 15.05 5.21
CA VAL A 136 -1.65 15.97 5.12
C VAL A 136 -2.22 17.37 4.92
N PRO A 137 -1.79 18.38 5.71
CA PRO A 137 -2.17 19.76 5.46
C PRO A 137 -1.81 20.18 4.03
N ARG A 138 -2.70 20.92 3.38
CA ARG A 138 -2.45 21.39 2.01
C ARG A 138 -1.17 22.22 1.97
N CYS A 139 -0.35 21.96 0.96
CA CYS A 139 0.85 22.73 0.72
C CYS A 139 0.48 24.20 0.44
N PRO A 140 1.00 25.16 1.21
CA PRO A 140 0.65 26.58 1.05
C PRO A 140 1.15 27.18 -0.27
N PHE A 141 2.03 26.47 -1.00
CA PHE A 141 2.60 26.89 -2.27
C PHE A 141 1.87 26.32 -3.49
N VAL A 142 0.89 25.44 -3.30
CA VAL A 142 0.01 24.99 -4.39
C VAL A 142 -1.07 26.04 -4.54
N HIS A 143 -0.88 26.99 -5.45
CA HIS A 143 -1.92 27.95 -5.79
C HIS A 143 -3.14 27.20 -6.34
N ALA A 144 -4.32 27.53 -5.83
CA ALA A 144 -5.58 27.10 -6.41
C ALA A 144 -5.70 27.75 -7.80
N THR A 145 -5.26 27.03 -8.83
CA THR A 145 -5.55 27.34 -10.23
C THR A 145 -6.99 27.04 -10.55
#